data_AF-N4WIQ2-F1
#
_entry.id   AF-N4WIQ2-F1
#
_cell.length_a   1.000
_cell.length_b   1.000
_cell.length_c   1.000
_cell.angle_alpha   90.00
_cell.angle_beta   90.00
_cell.angle_gamma   90.00
#
_symmetry.space_group_name_H-M   'P 1'
#
loop_
_entity.id
_entity.type
_entity.pdbx_description
1 polymer ?
#
loop_
_entity_poly.entity_id
_entity_poly.type
_entity_poly.pdbx_seq_one_letter_code
_entity_poly.pdbx_strand_id
1 'polypeptide(L)'
;LLANNNLAPFCAKFSKSGDLCILNTCKTYVVQANDTCLDIAKSNRLSQVQLYTVRNPVLGYLCNKIEKSVGDSICVSPPGDADFKPNPTT
;
A
#
# COMPACT_ATOMS: atom_id res chain seq x y z
N LEU A 1 12.70 4.74 -5.40
CA LEU A 1 12.79 6.01 -4.65
C LEU A 1 14.09 6.74 -4.96
N LEU A 2 15.25 6.26 -4.47
CA LEU A 2 16.53 7.00 -4.57
C LEU A 2 16.94 7.33 -6.00
N ALA A 3 16.99 6.32 -6.88
CA ALA A 3 17.35 6.50 -8.29
C ALA A 3 16.43 7.48 -9.03
N ASN A 4 15.12 7.46 -8.72
CA ASN A 4 14.13 8.34 -9.35
C ASN A 4 14.29 9.81 -8.93
N ASN A 5 15.06 10.08 -7.89
CA ASN A 5 15.26 11.40 -7.32
C ASN A 5 16.73 11.83 -7.33
N ASN A 6 17.58 11.07 -8.03
CA ASN A 6 19.02 11.27 -8.10
C ASN A 6 19.68 11.38 -6.70
N LEU A 7 19.13 10.66 -5.72
CA LEU A 7 19.64 10.65 -4.34
C LEU A 7 20.64 9.52 -4.15
N ALA A 8 21.72 9.80 -3.41
CA ALA A 8 22.74 8.82 -3.10
C ALA A 8 22.21 7.75 -2.11
N PRO A 9 22.73 6.51 -2.13
CA PRO A 9 22.41 5.50 -1.13
C PRO A 9 22.98 5.85 0.26
N PHE A 10 22.59 5.06 1.27
CA PHE A 10 23.09 5.16 2.66
C PHE A 10 22.81 6.52 3.34
N CYS A 11 21.72 7.18 2.97
CA CYS A 11 21.32 8.49 3.50
C CYS A 11 22.39 9.58 3.33
N ALA A 12 23.33 9.42 2.39
CA ALA A 12 24.40 10.37 2.18
C ALA A 12 23.89 11.63 1.49
N LYS A 13 24.19 12.81 2.06
CA LYS A 13 23.92 14.13 1.45
C LYS A 13 22.46 14.39 1.06
N PHE A 14 21.50 13.86 1.83
CA PHE A 14 20.10 14.22 1.64
C PHE A 14 19.89 15.69 2.01
N SER A 15 19.23 16.43 1.13
CA SER A 15 18.77 17.78 1.43
C SER A 15 17.77 17.73 2.60
N LYS A 16 17.79 18.76 3.46
CA LYS A 16 16.84 18.87 4.59
C LYS A 16 15.41 19.16 4.11
N SER A 17 15.23 19.59 2.87
CA SER A 17 13.96 19.93 2.24
C SER A 17 14.03 19.72 0.73
N GLY A 18 12.87 19.49 0.12
CA GLY A 18 12.72 19.34 -1.34
C GLY A 18 11.53 18.44 -1.68
N ASP A 19 11.20 18.39 -2.97
CA ASP A 19 10.16 17.51 -3.47
C ASP A 19 10.73 16.14 -3.82
N LEU A 20 9.94 15.10 -3.56
CA LEU A 20 10.31 13.72 -3.83
C LEU A 20 9.32 13.10 -4.82
N CYS A 21 9.84 12.68 -5.97
CA CYS A 21 9.11 11.91 -6.96
C CYS A 21 8.89 10.48 -6.44
N ILE A 22 7.66 10.19 -6.03
CA ILE A 22 7.19 8.85 -5.73
C ILE A 22 6.56 8.29 -7.00
N LEU A 23 7.26 7.36 -7.66
CA LEU A 23 6.69 6.60 -8.78
C LEU A 23 6.00 5.33 -8.25
N ASN A 24 5.10 4.77 -9.06
CA ASN A 24 4.34 3.56 -8.76
C ASN A 24 3.48 3.73 -7.48
N THR A 25 2.81 4.87 -7.37
CA THR A 25 1.81 5.13 -6.32
C THR A 25 0.59 4.25 -6.53
N CYS A 26 -0.14 4.01 -5.44
CA CYS A 26 -1.40 3.29 -5.40
C CYS A 26 -2.44 4.15 -4.69
N LYS A 27 -3.73 3.86 -4.88
CA LYS A 27 -4.75 4.34 -3.96
C LYS A 27 -4.51 3.72 -2.59
N THR A 28 -4.56 4.52 -1.54
CA THR A 28 -4.27 4.07 -0.18
C THR A 28 -5.52 3.97 0.69
N TYR A 29 -5.43 3.14 1.72
CA TYR A 29 -6.37 3.03 2.82
C TYR A 29 -5.59 2.97 4.13
N VAL A 30 -6.05 3.68 5.16
CA VAL A 30 -5.44 3.64 6.50
C VAL A 30 -6.20 2.63 7.34
N VAL A 31 -5.51 1.60 7.84
CA VAL A 31 -6.13 0.55 8.65
C VAL A 31 -6.67 1.15 9.95
N GLN A 32 -7.95 0.90 10.24
CA GLN A 32 -8.65 1.34 11.43
C GLN A 32 -8.70 0.23 12.48
N ALA A 33 -8.98 0.61 13.73
CA ALA A 33 -9.26 -0.35 14.77
C ALA A 33 -10.51 -1.19 14.43
N ASN A 34 -10.44 -2.49 14.69
CA ASN A 34 -11.46 -3.50 14.36
C ASN A 34 -11.68 -3.80 12.87
N ASP A 35 -10.82 -3.27 11.98
CA ASP A 35 -10.86 -3.70 10.58
C ASP A 35 -10.50 -5.18 10.44
N THR A 36 -11.17 -5.84 9.51
CA THR A 36 -10.69 -7.10 8.95
C THR A 36 -10.18 -6.90 7.53
N CYS A 37 -9.20 -7.69 7.14
CA CYS A 37 -8.72 -7.70 5.76
C CYS A 37 -9.82 -8.03 4.75
N LEU A 38 -10.79 -8.86 5.14
CA LEU A 38 -11.90 -9.22 4.26
C LEU A 38 -12.80 -8.01 4.01
N ASP A 39 -13.09 -7.22 5.04
CA ASP A 39 -13.95 -6.04 4.92
C ASP A 39 -13.28 -4.95 4.10
N ILE A 40 -11.99 -4.67 4.35
CA ILE A 40 -11.19 -3.72 3.55
C ILE A 40 -11.14 -4.16 2.09
N ALA A 41 -10.90 -5.46 1.84
CA ALA A 41 -10.83 -5.98 0.48
C ALA A 41 -12.18 -5.80 -0.23
N LYS A 42 -13.29 -6.20 0.41
CA LYS A 42 -14.64 -6.04 -0.11
C LYS A 42 -15.00 -4.59 -0.42
N SER A 43 -14.72 -3.66 0.50
CA SER A 43 -15.02 -2.23 0.30
C SER A 43 -14.25 -1.64 -0.88
N ASN A 44 -13.10 -2.23 -1.22
CA ASN A 44 -12.26 -1.83 -2.35
C ASN A 44 -12.39 -2.77 -3.56
N ARG A 45 -13.37 -3.68 -3.55
CA ARG A 45 -13.64 -4.68 -4.60
C ARG A 45 -12.47 -5.62 -4.90
N LEU A 46 -11.57 -5.82 -3.95
CA LEU A 46 -10.45 -6.76 -4.05
C LEU A 46 -10.83 -8.10 -3.43
N SER A 47 -10.15 -9.17 -3.83
CA SER A 47 -10.07 -10.37 -3.02
C SER A 47 -9.12 -10.15 -1.84
N GLN A 48 -9.33 -10.87 -0.74
CA GLN A 48 -8.40 -10.80 0.40
C GLN A 48 -6.97 -11.17 -0.01
N VAL A 49 -6.82 -12.14 -0.92
CA VAL A 49 -5.52 -12.54 -1.48
C VAL A 49 -4.87 -11.36 -2.21
N GLN A 50 -5.61 -10.66 -3.07
CA GLN A 50 -5.10 -9.47 -3.74
C GLN A 50 -4.67 -8.41 -2.73
N LEU A 51 -5.45 -8.18 -1.66
CA LEU A 51 -5.13 -7.18 -0.66
C LEU A 51 -3.76 -7.42 0.00
N TYR A 52 -3.46 -8.63 0.49
CA TYR A 52 -2.17 -8.88 1.17
C TYR A 52 -1.01 -9.20 0.21
N THR A 53 -1.27 -9.55 -1.06
CA THR A 53 -0.21 -9.87 -2.05
C THR A 53 0.17 -8.72 -2.97
N VAL A 54 -0.71 -7.75 -3.25
CA VAL A 54 -0.47 -6.67 -4.22
C VAL A 54 0.76 -5.84 -3.85
N ARG A 55 0.90 -5.45 -2.56
CA ARG A 55 2.13 -4.80 -2.03
C ARG A 55 2.06 -4.46 -0.54
N ASN A 56 1.32 -5.23 0.26
CA ASN A 56 1.06 -4.89 1.66
C ASN A 56 1.73 -5.91 2.63
N PRO A 57 3.07 -5.99 2.67
CA PRO A 57 3.77 -6.93 3.55
C PRO A 57 3.49 -6.66 5.03
N VAL A 58 3.10 -5.42 5.37
CA VAL A 58 2.73 -4.99 6.72
C VAL A 58 1.56 -5.82 7.28
N LEU A 59 0.63 -6.23 6.42
CA LEU A 59 -0.51 -7.06 6.79
C LEU A 59 -0.12 -8.50 7.12
N GLY A 60 1.08 -8.94 6.72
CA GLY A 60 1.56 -10.31 6.91
C GLY A 60 0.91 -11.33 5.97
N TYR A 61 1.46 -12.54 5.97
CA TYR A 61 0.92 -13.64 5.17
C TYR A 61 -0.49 -14.00 5.65
N LEU A 62 -1.42 -14.18 4.71
CA LEU A 62 -2.85 -14.38 4.99
C LEU A 62 -3.47 -13.28 5.88
N CYS A 63 -2.88 -12.08 5.85
CA CYS A 63 -3.30 -10.95 6.66
C CYS A 63 -3.27 -11.18 8.19
N ASN A 64 -2.33 -11.99 8.67
CA ASN A 64 -2.23 -12.34 10.09
C ASN A 64 -1.70 -11.20 11.00
N LYS A 65 -1.43 -10.01 10.48
CA LYS A 65 -0.94 -8.84 11.25
C LYS A 65 -1.89 -7.64 11.21
N ILE A 66 -3.14 -7.79 10.79
CA ILE A 66 -4.09 -6.67 10.65
C ILE A 66 -4.21 -5.82 11.93
N GLU A 67 -4.32 -6.45 13.10
CA GLU A 67 -4.40 -5.75 14.39
C GLU A 67 -3.15 -4.94 14.72
N LYS A 68 -1.98 -5.39 14.25
CA LYS A 68 -0.70 -4.69 14.43
C LYS A 68 -0.47 -3.61 13.37
N SER A 69 -1.32 -3.56 12.36
CA SER A 69 -1.20 -2.62 11.24
C SER A 69 -2.12 -1.40 11.40
N VAL A 70 -2.83 -1.27 12.53
CA VAL A 70 -3.72 -0.13 12.79
C VAL A 70 -2.92 1.17 12.72
N GLY A 71 -3.37 2.10 11.88
CA GLY A 71 -2.68 3.36 11.57
C GLY A 71 -1.74 3.27 10.36
N ASP A 72 -1.40 2.08 9.85
CA ASP A 72 -0.60 1.94 8.66
C ASP A 72 -1.42 2.22 7.39
N SER A 73 -0.76 2.85 6.41
CA SER A 73 -1.31 3.08 5.08
C SER A 73 -0.98 1.91 4.16
N ILE A 74 -2.00 1.26 3.61
CA ILE A 74 -1.88 0.11 2.69
C ILE A 74 -2.40 0.46 1.30
N CYS A 75 -1.89 -0.22 0.27
CA CYS A 75 -2.36 -0.10 -1.11
C CYS A 75 -3.64 -0.89 -1.34
N VAL A 76 -4.65 -0.24 -1.94
CA VAL A 76 -5.91 -0.85 -2.38
C VAL A 76 -6.12 -0.75 -3.89
N SER A 77 -5.06 -0.42 -4.64
CA SER A 77 -5.00 -0.54 -6.10
C SER A 77 -3.60 -0.98 -6.54
N PRO A 78 -3.45 -1.55 -7.74
CA PRO A 78 -2.14 -1.77 -8.34
C PRO A 78 -1.34 -0.48 -8.51
N PRO A 79 -0.01 -0.54 -8.48
CA PRO A 79 0.84 0.63 -8.70
C PRO A 79 0.68 1.17 -10.12
N GLY A 80 0.48 2.48 -10.26
CA GLY A 80 0.38 3.14 -11.57
C GLY A 80 -0.95 2.97 -12.29
N ASP A 81 -1.93 2.29 -11.66
CA ASP A 81 -3.29 2.16 -12.18
C ASP A 81 -4.28 2.74 -11.16
N ALA A 82 -4.48 4.06 -11.26
CA ALA A 82 -5.42 4.79 -10.42
C ALA A 82 -6.89 4.47 -10.78
N ASP A 83 -7.12 4.01 -12.00
CA ASP A 83 -8.43 3.67 -12.56
C ASP A 83 -8.71 2.16 -12.51
N PHE A 84 -7.90 1.40 -11.77
CA PHE A 84 -8.08 -0.03 -11.64
C PHE A 84 -9.51 -0.34 -11.18
N LYS A 85 -10.26 -1.02 -12.04
CA LYS A 85 -11.59 -1.56 -11.73
C LYS A 85 -11.42 -3.06 -11.50
N PRO A 86 -11.33 -3.50 -10.24
CA PRO A 86 -11.28 -4.93 -9.97
C PRO A 86 -12.58 -5.57 -10.45
N ASN A 87 -12.47 -6.76 -11.03
CA ASN A 87 -13.65 -7.53 -11.36
C ASN A 87 -14.33 -8.00 -10.06
N PRO A 88 -15.64 -7.77 -9.87
CA PRO A 88 -16.34 -8.25 -8.68
C PRO A 88 -16.21 -9.77 -8.61
N THR A 89 -15.76 -10.30 -7.48
CA THR A 89 -15.89 -11.73 -7.20
C THR A 89 -17.13 -11.92 -6.33
N THR A 90 -18.05 -12.76 -6.82
CA THR A 90 -19.23 -13.27 -6.09
C THR A 90 -18.85 -13.96 -4.79
#